data_AF-A0A9D1AAB8-F1
#
_entry.id   AF-A0A9D1AAB8-F1
#
_cell.length_a   1.000
_cell.length_b   1.000
_cell.length_c   1.000
_cell.angle_alpha   90.00
_cell.angle_beta   90.00
_cell.angle_gamma   90.00
#
_symmetry.space_group_name_H-M   'P 1'
#
loop_
_entity.id
_entity.type
_entity.pdbx_description
1 polymer ?
#
loop_
_entity_poly.entity_id
_entity_poly.type
_entity_poly.pdbx_seq_one_letter_code
_entity_poly.pdbx_strand_id
1 'polypeptide(L)'
;MNREKSVLKIHAIPVMSQYRVTELLAGFKQEYPGIGVQLAEVEKISLRGSLEEGLCDVIYTRNFQEEREEGYEKVILEYDRFAAVLPEGHPLYGRDRIALEELKGGAFFASGRTDRTSAEGAADVPERGI
;
A
#
# COMPACT_ATOMS: atom_id res chain seq x y z
N MET A 1 33.58 -11.22 27.02
CA MET A 1 32.96 -10.02 26.42
C MET A 1 31.70 -10.48 25.71
N ASN A 2 30.54 -10.38 26.37
CA ASN A 2 29.27 -10.86 25.83
C ASN A 2 28.71 -9.75 24.94
N ARG A 3 28.92 -9.85 23.63
CA ARG A 3 28.33 -8.91 22.68
C ARG A 3 26.84 -9.24 22.64
N GLU A 4 25.99 -8.40 23.23
CA GLU A 4 24.55 -8.53 23.05
C GLU A 4 24.27 -8.61 21.55
N LYS A 5 23.57 -9.66 21.11
CA LYS A 5 23.16 -9.77 19.71
C LYS A 5 22.21 -8.61 19.44
N SER A 6 22.68 -7.60 18.70
CA SER A 6 21.82 -6.52 18.22
C SER A 6 20.74 -7.13 17.32
N VAL A 7 19.48 -6.84 17.62
CA VAL A 7 18.34 -7.29 16.82
C VAL A 7 17.73 -6.08 16.14
N LEU A 8 17.61 -6.14 14.82
CA LEU A 8 16.85 -5.20 14.00
C LEU A 8 15.38 -5.64 13.96
N LYS A 9 14.49 -4.83 14.52
CA LYS A 9 13.04 -5.05 14.56
C LYS A 9 12.37 -4.26 13.44
N ILE A 10 11.65 -4.97 12.58
CA ILE A 10 11.00 -4.41 11.40
C ILE A 10 9.50 -4.67 11.49
N HIS A 11 8.69 -3.63 11.39
CA HIS A 11 7.24 -3.75 11.25
C HIS A 11 6.81 -3.43 9.82
N ALA A 12 5.93 -4.23 9.24
CA ALA A 12 5.49 -4.08 7.86
C ALA A 12 3.96 -4.13 7.73
N ILE A 13 3.40 -3.51 6.68
CA ILE A 13 2.01 -3.77 6.31
C ILE A 13 1.85 -5.24 5.83
N PRO A 14 0.65 -5.82 5.89
CA PRO A 14 0.37 -7.11 5.27
C PRO A 14 0.72 -7.08 3.78
N VAL A 15 0.97 -8.25 3.19
CA VAL A 15 1.31 -8.46 1.76
C VAL A 15 2.69 -7.95 1.32
N MET A 16 3.52 -7.42 2.22
CA MET A 16 4.85 -6.90 1.83
C MET A 16 5.89 -7.97 1.50
N SER A 17 5.64 -9.24 1.85
CA SER A 17 6.41 -10.37 1.33
C SER A 17 6.47 -10.40 -0.21
N GLN A 18 5.51 -9.76 -0.89
CA GLN A 18 5.46 -9.65 -2.35
C GLN A 18 6.44 -8.60 -2.93
N TYR A 19 6.99 -7.69 -2.11
CA TYR A 19 7.84 -6.57 -2.54
C TYR A 19 9.33 -6.85 -2.32
N ARG A 20 9.78 -8.09 -2.54
CA ARG A 20 11.20 -8.50 -2.45
C ARG A 20 11.87 -8.24 -1.09
N VAL A 21 11.10 -7.92 -0.05
CA VAL A 21 11.63 -7.67 1.30
C VAL A 21 12.42 -8.87 1.82
N THR A 22 11.98 -10.09 1.50
CA THR A 22 12.67 -11.32 1.90
C THR A 22 14.06 -11.44 1.28
N GLU A 23 14.23 -11.07 0.00
CA GLU A 23 15.54 -11.08 -0.68
C GLU A 23 16.49 -10.06 -0.07
N LEU A 24 15.99 -8.85 0.18
CA LEU A 24 16.75 -7.78 0.82
C LEU A 24 17.23 -8.18 2.22
N LEU A 25 16.34 -8.74 3.04
CA LEU A 25 16.69 -9.20 4.38
C LEU A 25 17.62 -10.41 4.37
N ALA A 26 17.51 -11.29 3.36
CA ALA A 26 18.44 -12.41 3.19
C ALA A 26 19.85 -11.92 2.86
N GLY A 27 19.99 -10.96 1.94
CA GLY A 27 21.26 -10.32 1.62
C GLY A 27 21.88 -9.63 2.83
N PHE A 28 21.07 -8.86 3.57
CA PHE A 28 21.51 -8.21 4.81
C PHE A 28 22.04 -9.21 5.84
N LYS A 29 21.34 -10.33 6.06
CA LYS A 29 21.80 -11.37 6.99
C LYS A 29 23.10 -12.05 6.55
N GLN A 30 23.33 -12.20 5.25
CA GLN A 30 24.57 -12.77 4.73
C GLN A 30 25.76 -11.83 4.96
N GLU A 31 25.55 -10.53 4.76
CA GLU A 31 26.59 -9.51 4.97
C GLU A 31 26.84 -9.24 6.46
N TYR A 32 25.79 -9.31 7.30
CA TYR A 32 25.85 -9.01 8.74
C TYR A 32 25.31 -10.16 9.62
N PRO A 33 25.98 -11.32 9.66
CA PRO A 33 25.48 -12.53 10.36
C PRO A 33 25.39 -12.38 11.88
N GLY A 34 26.03 -11.36 12.46
CA GLY A 34 25.98 -11.05 13.89
C GLY A 34 24.71 -10.30 14.32
N ILE A 35 23.91 -9.80 13.37
CA ILE A 35 22.70 -9.02 13.62
C ILE A 35 21.47 -9.92 13.46
N GLY A 36 20.65 -10.03 14.51
CA GLY A 36 19.34 -10.68 14.41
C GLY A 36 18.37 -9.81 13.64
N VAL A 37 17.45 -10.40 12.87
CA VAL A 37 16.37 -9.66 12.21
C VAL A 37 15.04 -10.27 12.60
N GLN A 38 14.12 -9.43 13.06
CA GLN A 38 12.74 -9.78 13.36
C GLN A 38 11.81 -8.96 12.45
N LEU A 39 10.88 -9.63 11.78
CA LEU A 39 9.88 -9.01 10.91
C LEU A 39 8.50 -9.37 11.46
N ALA A 40 7.65 -8.38 11.69
CA ALA A 40 6.25 -8.56 12.07
C ALA A 40 5.33 -7.79 11.13
N GLU A 41 4.28 -8.46 10.65
CA GLU A 41 3.19 -7.80 9.94
C GLU A 41 2.19 -7.21 10.95
N VAL A 42 1.77 -5.97 10.73
CA VAL A 42 0.83 -5.26 11.61
C VAL A 42 -0.32 -4.67 10.80
N GLU A 43 -1.54 -5.13 11.10
CA GLU A 43 -2.77 -4.70 10.41
C GLU A 43 -3.46 -3.49 11.05
N LYS A 44 -3.38 -3.36 12.38
CA LYS A 44 -4.23 -2.44 13.16
C LYS A 44 -3.46 -1.33 13.87
N ILE A 45 -2.15 -1.47 13.96
CA ILE A 45 -1.27 -0.52 14.63
C ILE A 45 -0.79 0.49 13.60
N SER A 46 -0.76 1.77 13.98
CA SER A 46 -0.05 2.79 13.20
C SER A 46 1.42 2.38 13.11
N LEU A 47 1.90 2.04 11.91
CA LEU A 47 3.32 1.74 11.70
C LEU A 47 4.21 2.86 12.23
N ARG A 48 3.81 4.12 12.01
CA ARG A 48 4.52 5.27 12.58
C ARG A 48 4.54 5.26 14.10
N GLY A 49 3.42 4.94 14.74
CA GLY A 49 3.36 4.78 16.19
C GLY A 49 4.35 3.71 16.69
N SER A 50 4.62 2.67 15.89
CA SER A 50 5.63 1.66 16.25
C SER A 50 7.07 2.23 16.26
N LEU A 51 7.38 3.22 15.42
CA LEU A 51 8.67 3.93 15.48
C LEU A 51 8.71 4.88 16.68
N GLU A 52 7.65 5.68 16.87
CA GLU A 52 7.54 6.69 17.93
C GLU A 52 7.64 6.07 19.33
N GLU A 53 7.04 4.89 19.52
CA GLU A 53 7.04 4.15 20.79
C GLU A 53 8.26 3.22 20.95
N GLY A 54 9.17 3.16 19.96
CA GLY A 54 10.36 2.30 19.99
C GLY A 54 10.06 0.79 19.89
N LEU A 55 8.87 0.43 19.42
CA LEU A 55 8.46 -0.96 19.22
C LEU A 55 9.27 -1.60 18.08
N CYS A 56 9.55 -0.84 17.02
CA CYS A 56 10.43 -1.25 15.92
C CYS A 56 11.49 -0.19 15.60
N ASP A 57 12.53 -0.59 14.89
CA ASP A 57 13.60 0.29 14.43
C ASP A 57 13.34 0.82 13.01
N VAL A 58 12.64 0.02 12.20
CA VAL A 58 12.32 0.33 10.80
C VAL A 58 10.88 -0.08 10.51
N ILE A 59 10.19 0.73 9.71
CA ILE A 59 8.91 0.35 9.12
C ILE A 59 9.08 0.09 7.63
N TYR A 60 8.36 -0.92 7.14
CA TYR A 60 8.22 -1.22 5.74
C TYR A 60 6.78 -0.95 5.32
N THR A 61 6.56 0.17 4.64
CA THR A 61 5.21 0.65 4.29
C THR A 61 5.12 1.11 2.85
N ARG A 62 3.90 1.28 2.35
CA ARG A 62 3.64 2.01 1.12
C ARG A 62 3.47 3.48 1.43
N ASN A 63 4.12 4.32 0.63
CA ASN A 63 3.91 5.75 0.73
C ASN A 63 2.78 6.17 -0.21
N PHE A 64 1.62 6.51 0.35
CA PHE A 64 0.47 7.04 -0.41
C PHE A 64 0.42 8.58 -0.43
N GLN A 65 1.33 9.24 0.27
CA GLN A 65 1.34 10.70 0.39
C GLN A 65 2.60 11.30 -0.24
N GLU A 66 2.42 12.41 -0.94
CA GLU A 66 3.52 13.19 -1.54
C GLU A 66 4.22 14.09 -0.52
N GLU A 67 3.66 14.26 0.68
CA GLU A 67 4.19 15.17 1.69
C GLU A 67 5.51 14.65 2.30
N ARG A 68 6.47 15.56 2.47
CA ARG A 68 7.69 15.30 3.24
C ARG A 68 7.32 15.13 4.71
N GLU A 69 7.28 13.89 5.15
CA GLU A 69 7.22 13.59 6.58
C GLU A 69 8.57 13.96 7.20
N GLU A 70 8.58 15.03 8.00
CA GLU A 70 9.76 15.48 8.73
C GLU A 70 10.11 14.49 9.85
N GLY A 71 11.41 14.34 10.14
CA GLY A 71 11.89 13.52 11.26
C GLY A 71 12.17 12.04 10.94
N TYR A 72 11.90 11.58 9.72
CA TYR A 72 12.19 10.21 9.29
C TYR A 72 13.03 10.16 8.03
N GLU A 73 14.00 9.23 8.00
CA GLU A 73 14.69 8.86 6.77
C GLU A 73 13.84 7.88 5.98
N LYS A 74 13.76 8.09 4.65
CA LYS A 74 12.98 7.25 3.74
C LYS A 74 13.87 6.68 2.65
N VAL A 75 13.78 5.37 2.46
CA VAL A 75 14.41 4.66 1.34
C VAL A 75 13.30 4.08 0.47
N ILE A 76 13.23 4.52 -0.79
CA ILE A 76 12.26 4.00 -1.76
C ILE A 76 12.83 2.74 -2.39
N LEU A 77 12.08 1.64 -2.29
CA LEU A 77 12.52 0.33 -2.79
C LEU A 77 11.83 -0.04 -4.10
N GLU A 78 10.52 0.19 -4.21
CA GLU A 78 9.72 -0.17 -5.38
C GLU A 78 8.57 0.82 -5.60
N TYR A 79 8.03 0.85 -6.82
CA TYR A 79 6.83 1.60 -7.19
C TYR A 79 5.72 0.66 -7.63
N ASP A 80 4.52 0.89 -7.10
CA ASP A 80 3.33 0.16 -7.52
C ASP A 80 2.94 0.50 -8.98
N ARG A 81 2.56 -0.53 -9.73
CA ARG A 81 1.97 -0.38 -11.07
C ARG A 81 0.55 -0.89 -11.07
N PHE A 82 -0.40 -0.01 -11.37
CA PHE A 82 -1.78 -0.42 -11.60
C PHE A 82 -1.92 -1.07 -12.97
N ALA A 83 -2.69 -2.16 -13.01
CA ALA A 83 -3.09 -2.84 -14.23
C ALA A 83 -4.61 -3.05 -14.21
N ALA A 84 -5.26 -2.84 -15.36
CA ALA A 84 -6.67 -3.15 -15.53
C ALA A 84 -6.81 -4.57 -16.09
N VAL A 85 -7.52 -5.42 -15.37
CA VAL A 85 -7.90 -6.75 -15.85
C VAL A 85 -9.32 -6.67 -16.37
N LEU A 86 -9.49 -6.95 -17.66
CA LEU A 86 -10.75 -6.76 -18.38
C LEU A 86 -11.21 -8.10 -18.96
N PRO A 87 -12.52 -8.39 -18.98
CA PRO A 87 -13.03 -9.58 -19.67
C PRO A 87 -12.80 -9.45 -21.18
N GLU A 88 -12.72 -10.58 -21.89
CA GLU A 88 -12.44 -10.62 -23.34
C GLU A 88 -13.41 -9.77 -24.19
N GLY A 89 -14.66 -9.65 -23.75
CA GLY A 89 -15.68 -8.83 -24.43
C GLY A 89 -15.63 -7.34 -24.12
N HIS A 90 -14.69 -6.85 -23.30
CA HIS A 90 -14.62 -5.44 -22.94
C HIS A 90 -14.14 -4.59 -24.13
N PRO A 91 -14.69 -3.38 -24.37
CA PRO A 91 -14.25 -2.51 -25.49
C PRO A 91 -12.76 -2.16 -25.50
N LEU A 92 -12.13 -2.20 -24.32
CA LEU A 92 -10.70 -1.93 -24.14
C LEU A 92 -9.83 -3.21 -24.11
N TYR A 93 -10.43 -4.39 -24.30
CA TYR A 93 -9.70 -5.66 -24.27
C TYR A 93 -8.61 -5.71 -25.36
N GLY A 94 -7.48 -6.35 -25.04
CA GLY A 94 -6.34 -6.49 -25.96
C GLY A 94 -5.48 -5.24 -26.13
N ARG A 95 -5.77 -4.14 -25.42
CA ARG A 95 -4.93 -2.94 -25.42
C ARG A 95 -3.86 -3.03 -24.34
N ASP A 96 -2.60 -2.79 -24.71
CA ASP A 96 -1.46 -2.76 -23.79
C ASP A 96 -1.49 -1.56 -22.83
N ARG A 97 -2.16 -0.47 -23.23
CA ARG A 97 -2.29 0.77 -22.45
C ARG A 97 -3.66 1.40 -22.63
N ILE A 98 -4.21 1.88 -21.52
CA ILE A 98 -5.46 2.62 -21.43
C ILE A 98 -5.28 3.81 -20.49
N ALA A 99 -5.98 4.91 -20.76
CA ALA A 99 -6.06 6.04 -19.85
C ALA A 99 -7.07 5.74 -18.73
N LEU A 100 -6.85 6.30 -17.54
CA LEU A 100 -7.71 6.04 -16.38
C LEU A 100 -9.14 6.56 -16.62
N GLU A 101 -9.28 7.64 -17.38
CA GLU A 101 -10.53 8.26 -17.77
C GLU A 101 -11.38 7.35 -18.67
N GLU A 102 -10.74 6.46 -19.45
CA GLU A 102 -11.45 5.50 -20.32
C GLU A 102 -12.18 4.41 -19.51
N LEU A 103 -11.79 4.20 -18.25
CA LEU A 103 -12.47 3.29 -17.35
C LEU A 103 -13.65 3.96 -16.60
N LYS A 104 -13.85 5.26 -16.79
CA LYS A 104 -14.93 6.00 -16.13
C LYS A 104 -16.30 5.42 -16.50
N GLY A 105 -17.15 5.23 -15.49
CA GLY A 105 -18.51 4.70 -15.67
C GLY A 105 -18.59 3.18 -15.85
N GLY A 106 -17.44 2.48 -15.88
CA GLY A 106 -17.40 1.02 -15.84
C GLY A 106 -17.76 0.46 -14.46
N ALA A 107 -18.14 -0.83 -14.43
CA ALA A 107 -18.33 -1.55 -13.18
C ALA A 107 -16.98 -2.07 -12.66
N PHE A 108 -16.59 -1.66 -11.45
CA PHE A 108 -15.36 -2.11 -10.81
C PHE A 108 -15.66 -3.14 -9.73
N PHE A 109 -14.82 -4.16 -9.67
CA PHE A 109 -14.73 -5.02 -8.50
C PHE A 109 -13.67 -4.45 -7.56
N ALA A 110 -14.10 -3.88 -6.44
CA ALA A 110 -13.22 -3.46 -5.36
C ALA A 110 -13.34 -4.46 -4.20
N SER A 111 -12.25 -5.14 -3.88
CA SER A 111 -12.20 -6.02 -2.71
C SER A 111 -12.00 -5.16 -1.44
N GLY A 112 -13.11 -4.67 -0.89
CA GLY A 112 -13.16 -3.87 0.34
C GLY A 112 -14.09 -2.68 0.21
N ARG A 113 -15.28 -2.77 0.82
CA ARG A 113 -16.42 -1.83 0.81
C ARG A 113 -17.18 -1.71 -0.51
N THR A 114 -18.31 -2.41 -0.56
CA THR A 114 -19.37 -2.21 -1.54
C THR A 114 -20.31 -1.11 -1.05
N ASP A 115 -19.96 0.14 -1.31
CA ASP A 115 -20.91 1.24 -1.13
C ASP A 115 -21.28 1.74 -2.52
N ARG A 116 -22.15 0.99 -3.21
CA ARG A 116 -22.83 1.50 -4.41
C ARG A 116 -24.04 2.33 -3.97
N THR A 117 -23.93 3.65 -3.96
CA THR A 117 -25.02 4.66 -4.06
C THR A 117 -24.36 6.04 -3.91
N SER A 118 -24.50 7.05 -4.77
CA SER A 118 -25.52 7.33 -5.78
C SER A 118 -24.92 8.20 -6.89
N ALA A 119 -25.17 7.81 -8.14
CA ALA A 119 -25.20 8.70 -9.28
C ALA A 119 -26.67 8.74 -9.77
N GLU A 120 -27.49 9.58 -9.15
CA GLU A 120 -28.77 10.08 -9.66
C GLU A 120 -28.82 11.54 -9.15
N GLY A 121 -28.82 12.58 -9.97
CA GLY A 121 -29.74 12.74 -11.09
C GLY A 121 -31.07 13.32 -10.62
N ALA A 122 -31.10 14.20 -9.60
CA ALA A 122 -32.31 14.95 -9.26
C ALA A 122 -32.44 16.15 -10.21
N ALA A 123 -33.24 15.96 -11.25
CA ALA A 123 -33.79 17.04 -12.06
C ALA A 123 -34.63 17.95 -11.15
N ASP A 124 -34.39 19.24 -11.28
CA ASP A 124 -35.15 20.34 -10.71
C ASP A 124 -36.58 20.32 -11.28
N VAL A 125 -37.58 20.18 -10.41
CA VAL A 125 -39.01 20.33 -10.77
C VAL A 125 -39.50 21.56 -10.01
N PRO A 126 -39.97 22.63 -10.69
CA PRO A 126 -40.42 23.82 -10.00
C PRO A 126 -41.79 23.57 -9.36
N GLU A 127 -41.90 23.87 -8.06
CA GLU A 127 -43.19 23.96 -7.38
C GLU A 127 -44.03 25.06 -8.03
N ARG A 128 -45.18 24.68 -8.61
CA ARG A 128 -46.28 25.62 -8.84
C ARG A 128 -47.20 25.55 -7.63
N GLY A 129 -47.24 26.66 -6.89
CA GLY A 129 -48.24 26.90 -5.86
C GLY A 129 -49.63 27.15 -6.47
N ILE A 130 -50.62 26.57 -5.78
CA ILE A 130 -52.07 26.86 -5.71
C ILE A 130 -52.84 26.82 -7.04
#